data_AF-A0A1Z4RSY3-F1
#
_entry.id   AF-A0A1Z4RSY3-F1
#
_cell.length_a   1.000
_cell.length_b   1.000
_cell.length_c   1.000
_cell.angle_alpha   90.00
_cell.angle_beta   90.00
_cell.angle_gamma   90.00
#
_symmetry.space_group_name_H-M   'P 1'
#
loop_
_entity.id
_entity.type
_entity.pdbx_description
1 polymer ?
#
loop_
_entity_poly.entity_id
_entity_poly.type
_entity_poly.pdbx_seq_one_letter_code
_entity_poly.pdbx_strand_id
1 'polypeptide(L)'
;MNSIDYSTNFTILEKFDRIFNRLAQDRRHINLDQAIICWSEELALEKDFPNISQEIIANKDIWIQHHTIVKIALKLYLKLLVVTDRKTMGVFGNLFNRAENISSKDFYHNIQEMNKEMTIKSVIFVAFILTGVGLLIYLLNKKDKNNNPQSNIYSNTDYKPTTLIKEKYILVLRINSDGNQELLDSLTYNHYLRPADSLKLYRATQDLWIENKNKFDSSKIKDKLDNQTPVTITSEYDVHFVMIELDKNDFRFHPNVNQMDRHDAFIELADSSPQVKVSPRLSYKAYENTEFYSR
;
A
#
# COMPACT_ATOMS: atom_id res chain seq x y z
N MET A 1 -26.34 43.68 -23.64
CA MET A 1 -25.13 43.04 -23.08
C MET A 1 -24.99 41.69 -23.75
N ASN A 2 -24.10 41.61 -24.73
CA ASN A 2 -23.87 40.40 -25.51
C ASN A 2 -22.99 39.45 -24.71
N SER A 3 -23.52 38.30 -24.30
CA SER A 3 -22.71 37.17 -23.81
C SER A 3 -21.95 36.61 -25.00
N ILE A 4 -20.68 36.96 -25.12
CA ILE A 4 -19.83 36.38 -26.15
C ILE A 4 -19.45 34.98 -25.68
N ASP A 5 -20.12 33.99 -26.25
CA ASP A 5 -19.85 32.57 -26.05
C ASP A 5 -18.61 32.18 -26.88
N TYR A 6 -17.43 32.32 -26.28
CA TYR A 6 -16.18 31.81 -26.85
C TYR A 6 -16.02 30.33 -26.45
N SER A 7 -16.78 29.46 -27.09
CA SER A 7 -16.46 28.03 -27.16
C SER A 7 -15.31 27.80 -28.15
N THR A 8 -14.12 28.31 -27.84
CA THR A 8 -12.90 27.89 -28.56
C THR A 8 -12.61 26.44 -28.18
N ASN A 9 -12.75 25.53 -29.15
CA ASN A 9 -12.37 24.13 -29.01
C ASN A 9 -10.85 24.02 -28.91
N PHE A 10 -10.32 24.15 -27.70
CA PHE A 10 -8.91 23.87 -27.43
C PHE A 10 -8.62 22.38 -27.62
N THR A 11 -7.47 22.07 -28.19
CA THR A 11 -6.92 20.72 -28.13
C THR A 11 -6.63 20.34 -26.66
N ILE A 12 -6.56 19.03 -26.36
CA ILE A 12 -6.25 18.53 -25.01
C ILE A 12 -4.92 19.11 -24.50
N LEU A 13 -3.94 19.25 -25.39
CA LEU A 13 -2.63 19.79 -25.07
C LEU A 13 -2.69 21.28 -24.73
N GLU A 14 -3.40 22.08 -25.52
CA GLU A 14 -3.57 23.52 -25.23
C GLU A 14 -4.35 23.76 -23.93
N LYS A 15 -5.35 22.92 -23.67
CA LYS A 15 -6.10 22.97 -22.41
C LYS A 15 -5.19 22.65 -21.22
N PHE A 16 -4.37 21.60 -21.34
CA PHE A 16 -3.36 21.25 -20.34
C PHE A 16 -2.37 22.39 -20.12
N ASP A 17 -1.74 22.91 -21.17
CA ASP A 17 -0.73 23.96 -21.07
C ASP A 17 -1.30 25.23 -20.42
N ARG A 18 -2.54 25.60 -20.78
CA ARG A 18 -3.22 26.74 -20.17
C ARG A 18 -3.48 26.53 -18.69
N ILE A 19 -4.02 25.38 -18.30
CA ILE A 19 -4.29 25.06 -16.88
C ILE A 19 -2.98 25.00 -16.11
N PHE A 20 -1.97 24.29 -16.64
CA PHE A 20 -0.66 24.14 -16.04
C PHE A 20 0.02 25.50 -15.80
N ASN A 21 0.06 26.36 -16.82
CA ASN A 21 0.68 27.68 -16.68
C ASN A 21 -0.10 28.61 -15.75
N ARG A 22 -1.45 28.56 -15.77
CA ARG A 22 -2.28 29.33 -14.84
C ARG A 22 -2.02 28.89 -13.40
N LEU A 23 -2.00 27.59 -13.14
CA LEU A 23 -1.67 27.06 -11.81
C LEU A 23 -0.23 27.46 -11.43
N ALA A 24 0.73 27.44 -12.36
CA ALA A 24 2.13 27.77 -12.06
C ALA A 24 2.39 29.24 -11.68
N GLN A 25 1.46 30.13 -12.01
CA GLN A 25 1.53 31.54 -11.64
C GLN A 25 0.93 31.82 -10.26
N ASP A 26 0.15 30.89 -9.71
CA ASP A 26 -0.50 31.05 -8.42
C ASP A 26 0.44 30.60 -7.28
N ARG A 27 0.80 31.54 -6.42
CA ARG A 27 1.70 31.32 -5.28
C ARG A 27 1.10 30.41 -4.21
N ARG A 28 -0.20 30.11 -4.25
CA ARG A 28 -0.84 29.14 -3.35
C ARG A 28 -0.35 27.71 -3.61
N HIS A 29 0.28 27.44 -4.74
CA HIS A 29 0.70 26.08 -5.17
C HIS A 29 2.14 25.72 -4.79
N ILE A 30 2.70 26.38 -3.77
CA ILE A 30 3.99 25.99 -3.17
C ILE A 30 3.83 24.68 -2.37
N ASN A 31 2.62 24.33 -1.95
CA ASN A 31 2.33 23.06 -1.30
C ASN A 31 1.72 22.05 -2.28
N LEU A 32 2.30 20.86 -2.35
CA LEU A 32 1.82 19.73 -3.13
C LEU A 32 0.34 19.41 -2.85
N ASP A 33 -0.08 19.47 -1.58
CA ASP A 33 -1.48 19.22 -1.20
C ASP A 33 -2.45 20.19 -1.86
N GLN A 34 -2.06 21.46 -1.92
CA GLN A 34 -2.87 22.51 -2.53
C GLN A 34 -2.89 22.34 -4.05
N ALA A 35 -1.76 21.96 -4.65
CA ALA A 35 -1.68 21.69 -6.07
C ALA A 35 -2.56 20.48 -6.47
N ILE A 36 -2.64 19.43 -5.65
CA ILE A 36 -3.53 18.28 -5.88
C ILE A 36 -5.00 18.70 -5.80
N ILE A 37 -5.36 19.53 -4.81
CA ILE A 37 -6.72 20.07 -4.69
C ILE A 37 -7.09 20.85 -5.95
N CYS A 38 -6.23 21.76 -6.42
CA CYS A 38 -6.52 22.58 -7.59
C CYS A 38 -6.64 21.73 -8.87
N TRP A 39 -5.79 20.72 -9.06
CA TRP A 39 -5.97 19.78 -10.19
C TRP A 39 -7.27 19.00 -10.10
N SER A 40 -7.68 18.63 -8.89
CA SER A 40 -8.94 17.91 -8.66
C SER A 40 -10.17 18.79 -8.95
N GLU A 41 -10.11 20.06 -8.57
CA GLU A 41 -11.15 21.05 -8.89
C GLU A 41 -11.28 21.25 -10.39
N GLU A 42 -10.15 21.37 -11.12
CA GLU A 42 -10.16 21.48 -12.59
C GLU A 42 -10.74 20.23 -13.25
N LEU A 43 -10.48 19.05 -12.69
CA LEU A 43 -11.06 17.79 -13.16
C LEU A 43 -12.59 17.75 -12.97
N ALA A 44 -13.09 18.32 -11.86
CA ALA A 44 -14.52 18.35 -11.55
C ALA A 44 -15.32 19.36 -12.39
N LEU A 45 -14.65 20.31 -13.05
CA LEU A 45 -15.29 21.18 -14.04
C LEU A 45 -15.68 20.41 -15.32
N GLU A 46 -15.12 19.23 -15.56
CA GLU A 46 -15.55 18.34 -16.63
C GLU A 46 -16.87 17.66 -16.24
N LYS A 47 -17.86 17.71 -17.14
CA LYS A 47 -19.22 17.21 -16.89
C LYS A 47 -19.28 15.73 -16.51
N ASP A 48 -18.26 14.95 -16.88
CA ASP A 48 -18.21 13.51 -16.67
C ASP A 48 -17.80 13.11 -15.24
N PHE A 49 -17.30 14.05 -14.43
CA PHE A 49 -16.68 13.73 -13.15
C PHE A 49 -17.07 14.68 -11.98
N PRO A 50 -18.36 14.94 -11.70
CA PRO A 50 -18.75 15.95 -10.70
C PRO A 50 -18.32 15.64 -9.27
N ASN A 51 -18.19 14.35 -8.89
CA ASN A 51 -17.88 13.93 -7.52
C ASN A 51 -16.41 13.52 -7.33
N ILE A 52 -15.61 13.57 -8.40
CA ILE A 52 -14.26 13.02 -8.35
C ILE A 52 -13.33 13.85 -7.48
N SER A 53 -13.53 15.16 -7.44
CA SER A 53 -12.70 16.06 -6.64
C SER A 53 -12.84 15.73 -5.17
N GLN A 54 -14.06 15.52 -4.69
CA GLN A 54 -14.33 15.14 -3.30
C GLN A 54 -13.69 13.80 -2.94
N GLU A 55 -13.75 12.81 -3.84
CA GLU A 55 -13.18 11.50 -3.57
C GLU A 55 -11.65 11.51 -3.59
N ILE A 56 -11.04 12.23 -4.55
CA ILE A 56 -9.59 12.43 -4.60
C ILE A 56 -9.14 13.18 -3.34
N ILE A 57 -9.81 14.26 -2.96
CA ILE A 57 -9.46 15.06 -1.78
C ILE A 57 -9.60 14.24 -0.49
N ALA A 58 -10.66 13.44 -0.35
CA ALA A 58 -10.88 12.61 0.84
C ALA A 58 -9.86 11.48 1.00
N ASN A 59 -9.27 11.01 -0.10
CA ASN A 59 -8.34 9.88 -0.09
C ASN A 59 -6.88 10.25 -0.39
N LYS A 60 -6.58 11.51 -0.71
CA LYS A 60 -5.23 11.94 -1.13
C LYS A 60 -4.16 11.57 -0.10
N ASP A 61 -4.44 11.72 1.20
CA ASP A 61 -3.46 11.46 2.26
C ASP A 61 -3.14 9.97 2.33
N ILE A 62 -4.16 9.12 2.19
CA ILE A 62 -4.03 7.66 2.11
C ILE A 62 -3.20 7.29 0.88
N TRP A 63 -3.47 7.91 -0.27
CA TRP A 63 -2.77 7.61 -1.52
C TRP A 63 -1.32 8.05 -1.54
N ILE A 64 -1.03 9.23 -0.99
CA ILE A 64 0.32 9.79 -0.87
C ILE A 64 1.17 8.92 0.09
N GLN A 65 0.53 8.29 1.07
CA GLN A 65 1.21 7.37 2.00
C GLN A 65 1.32 5.93 1.46
N HIS A 66 0.51 5.55 0.47
CA HIS A 66 0.49 4.20 -0.07
C HIS A 66 1.68 3.94 -1.02
N HIS A 67 2.60 3.04 -0.63
CA HIS A 67 3.86 2.81 -1.34
C HIS A 67 3.66 2.48 -2.84
N THR A 68 2.67 1.65 -3.20
CA THR A 68 2.43 1.26 -4.59
C THR A 68 2.00 2.44 -5.47
N ILE A 69 1.10 3.28 -4.95
CA ILE A 69 0.60 4.47 -5.66
C ILE A 69 1.76 5.43 -5.89
N VAL A 70 2.56 5.66 -4.85
CA VAL A 70 3.79 6.45 -4.91
C VAL A 70 4.76 5.90 -5.95
N LYS A 71 5.01 4.59 -5.96
CA LYS A 71 5.91 3.92 -6.92
C LYS A 71 5.43 4.09 -8.37
N ILE A 72 4.12 3.99 -8.60
CA ILE A 72 3.51 4.21 -9.91
C ILE A 72 3.62 5.68 -10.31
N ALA A 73 3.27 6.61 -9.43
CA ALA A 73 3.37 8.05 -9.67
C ALA A 73 4.80 8.47 -9.99
N LEU A 74 5.78 7.94 -9.26
CA LEU A 74 7.20 8.18 -9.52
C LEU A 74 7.62 7.65 -10.89
N LYS A 75 7.25 6.41 -11.23
CA LYS A 75 7.54 5.84 -12.57
C LYS A 75 6.93 6.69 -13.70
N LEU A 76 5.71 7.19 -13.51
CA LEU A 76 5.04 8.06 -14.48
C LEU A 76 5.75 9.41 -14.59
N TYR A 77 6.09 10.03 -13.46
CA TYR A 77 6.85 11.27 -13.42
C TYR A 77 8.17 11.16 -14.15
N LEU A 78 8.95 10.11 -13.86
CA LEU A 78 10.24 9.88 -14.51
C LEU A 78 10.10 9.70 -16.02
N LYS A 79 9.12 8.91 -16.47
CA LYS A 79 8.85 8.72 -17.91
C LYS A 79 8.46 10.02 -18.59
N LEU A 80 7.62 10.82 -17.95
CA LEU A 80 7.18 12.10 -18.48
C LEU A 80 8.31 13.12 -18.52
N LEU A 81 9.17 13.17 -17.50
CA LEU A 81 10.30 14.09 -17.42
C LEU A 81 11.37 13.81 -18.48
N VAL A 82 11.64 12.52 -18.75
CA VAL A 82 12.51 12.08 -19.86
C VAL A 82 11.98 12.54 -21.22
N VAL A 83 10.66 12.64 -21.37
CA VAL A 83 10.00 13.09 -22.60
C VAL A 83 9.94 14.62 -22.66
N THR A 84 9.81 15.33 -21.54
CA THR A 84 9.55 16.78 -21.51
C THR A 84 10.80 17.66 -21.44
N ASP A 85 11.97 17.20 -20.96
CA ASP A 85 13.24 17.94 -21.18
C ASP A 85 14.52 17.10 -20.93
N ARG A 86 15.45 17.10 -21.90
CA ARG A 86 16.81 16.52 -21.75
C ARG A 86 17.77 17.44 -20.98
N LYS A 87 17.43 18.72 -20.76
CA LYS A 87 18.35 19.71 -20.14
C LYS A 87 18.36 19.71 -18.61
N THR A 88 17.38 19.10 -17.94
CA THR A 88 17.28 19.06 -16.46
C THR A 88 18.05 17.90 -15.81
N MET A 89 18.71 17.05 -16.60
CA MET A 89 19.44 15.85 -16.12
C MET A 89 20.61 16.14 -15.17
N GLY A 90 21.16 17.36 -15.14
CA GLY A 90 22.37 17.67 -14.35
C GLY A 90 22.17 17.62 -12.83
N VAL A 91 20.98 18.02 -12.33
CA VAL A 91 20.70 18.07 -10.88
C VAL A 91 20.05 16.77 -10.40
N PHE A 92 19.20 16.16 -11.25
CA PHE A 92 18.49 14.94 -10.90
C PHE A 92 19.32 13.66 -11.18
N GLY A 93 20.42 13.78 -11.95
CA GLY A 93 21.41 12.73 -12.26
C GLY A 93 21.71 11.76 -11.12
N ASN A 94 22.01 12.34 -9.94
CA ASN A 94 22.41 11.59 -8.75
C ASN A 94 21.23 10.94 -8.00
N LEU A 95 20.01 11.45 -8.18
CA LEU A 95 18.79 10.83 -7.67
C LEU A 95 18.36 9.63 -8.52
N PHE A 96 18.65 9.64 -9.84
CA PHE A 96 18.29 8.53 -10.75
C PHE A 96 18.99 7.21 -10.39
N ASN A 97 20.23 7.24 -9.88
CA ASN A 97 20.93 6.04 -9.40
C ASN A 97 20.44 5.55 -8.02
N ARG A 98 19.66 6.35 -7.30
CA ARG A 98 19.07 5.97 -5.99
C ARG A 98 17.60 5.54 -6.08
N ALA A 99 16.90 5.89 -7.18
CA ALA A 99 15.46 5.67 -7.35
C ALA A 99 15.03 4.19 -7.34
N GLU A 100 15.94 3.25 -7.59
CA GLU A 100 15.64 1.82 -7.50
C GLU A 100 15.47 1.31 -6.05
N ASN A 101 15.85 2.10 -5.04
CA ASN A 101 15.84 1.69 -3.62
C ASN A 101 15.23 2.73 -2.65
N ILE A 102 14.41 3.69 -3.13
CA ILE A 102 13.81 4.70 -2.25
C ILE A 102 12.66 4.07 -1.45
N SER A 103 12.76 4.05 -0.12
CA SER A 103 11.66 3.60 0.75
C SER A 103 10.51 4.63 0.75
N SER A 104 9.29 4.21 1.08
CA SER A 104 8.12 5.10 1.18
C SER A 104 8.35 6.28 2.15
N LYS A 105 9.11 6.05 3.22
CA LYS A 105 9.48 7.07 4.22
C LYS A 105 10.48 8.08 3.67
N ASP A 106 11.39 7.62 2.82
CA ASP A 106 12.32 8.49 2.10
C ASP A 106 11.59 9.30 1.03
N PHE A 107 10.50 8.80 0.44
CA PHE A 107 9.77 9.57 -0.59
C PHE A 107 9.08 10.81 -0.03
N TYR A 108 8.39 10.75 1.11
CA TYR A 108 7.76 11.95 1.67
C TYR A 108 8.80 12.94 2.20
N HIS A 109 9.86 12.43 2.84
CA HIS A 109 10.98 13.25 3.24
C HIS A 109 11.68 13.88 2.03
N ASN A 110 11.90 13.12 0.95
CA ASN A 110 12.48 13.60 -0.29
C ASN A 110 11.54 14.55 -1.03
N ILE A 111 10.23 14.32 -1.07
CA ILE A 111 9.24 15.25 -1.65
C ILE A 111 9.22 16.54 -0.83
N GLN A 112 9.27 16.48 0.50
CA GLN A 112 9.30 17.67 1.36
C GLN A 112 10.64 18.43 1.29
N GLU A 113 11.77 17.72 1.26
CA GLU A 113 13.11 18.28 1.02
C GLU A 113 13.18 18.88 -0.39
N MET A 114 12.71 18.15 -1.41
CA MET A 114 12.58 18.64 -2.78
C MET A 114 11.61 19.82 -2.86
N ASN A 115 10.55 19.89 -2.04
CA ASN A 115 9.61 21.03 -2.04
C ASN A 115 10.30 22.34 -1.63
N LYS A 116 11.44 22.27 -0.92
CA LYS A 116 12.27 23.44 -0.61
C LYS A 116 13.10 23.93 -1.81
N GLU A 117 13.40 23.06 -2.78
CA GLU A 117 14.24 23.35 -3.95
C GLU A 117 13.48 23.31 -5.30
N MET A 118 12.25 22.80 -5.31
CA MET A 118 11.45 22.62 -6.51
C MET A 118 10.88 23.93 -7.01
N THR A 119 10.91 24.10 -8.33
CA THR A 119 10.10 25.13 -8.97
C THR A 119 8.61 24.81 -8.80
N ILE A 120 7.77 25.82 -8.68
CA ILE A 120 6.30 25.67 -8.60
C ILE A 120 5.76 24.81 -9.76
N LYS A 121 6.38 24.91 -10.95
CA LYS A 121 6.05 24.07 -12.11
C LYS A 121 6.25 22.58 -11.85
N SER A 122 7.32 22.20 -11.15
CA SER A 122 7.59 20.81 -10.78
C SER A 122 6.54 20.28 -9.79
N VAL A 123 6.19 21.07 -8.78
CA VAL A 123 5.15 20.71 -7.80
C VAL A 123 3.81 20.47 -8.48
N ILE A 124 3.42 21.36 -9.39
CA ILE A 124 2.17 21.23 -10.16
C ILE A 124 2.20 20.03 -11.08
N PHE A 125 3.35 19.69 -11.66
CA PHE A 125 3.50 18.52 -12.50
C PHE A 125 3.36 17.22 -11.71
N VAL A 126 3.97 17.14 -10.52
CA VAL A 126 3.80 16.00 -9.61
C VAL A 126 2.35 15.87 -9.16
N ALA A 127 1.72 16.99 -8.79
CA ALA A 127 0.31 17.03 -8.40
C ALA A 127 -0.62 16.55 -9.52
N PHE A 128 -0.34 16.91 -10.78
CA PHE A 128 -1.09 16.45 -11.94
C PHE A 128 -1.06 14.91 -12.05
N ILE A 129 0.13 14.32 -11.89
CA ILE A 129 0.30 12.86 -11.97
C ILE A 129 -0.43 12.16 -10.83
N LEU A 130 -0.30 12.66 -9.60
CA LEU A 130 -1.00 12.09 -8.44
C LEU A 130 -2.51 12.17 -8.61
N THR A 131 -3.02 13.29 -9.12
CA THR A 131 -4.45 13.45 -9.45
C THR A 131 -4.89 12.45 -10.53
N GLY A 132 -4.07 12.23 -11.55
CA GLY A 132 -4.33 11.23 -12.60
C GLY A 132 -4.37 9.80 -12.08
N VAL A 133 -3.46 9.44 -11.17
CA VAL A 133 -3.49 8.12 -10.49
C VAL A 133 -4.74 7.99 -9.61
N GLY A 134 -5.10 9.04 -8.90
CA GLY A 134 -6.33 9.11 -8.12
C GLY A 134 -7.60 8.89 -8.94
N LEU A 135 -7.69 9.55 -10.10
CA LEU A 135 -8.75 9.33 -11.08
C LEU A 135 -8.81 7.88 -11.56
N LEU A 136 -7.66 7.26 -11.85
CA LEU A 136 -7.63 5.86 -12.28
C LEU A 136 -8.18 4.93 -11.19
N ILE A 137 -7.77 5.12 -9.94
CA ILE A 137 -8.27 4.34 -8.79
C ILE A 137 -9.77 4.52 -8.63
N TYR A 138 -10.27 5.76 -8.72
CA TYR A 138 -11.69 6.06 -8.69
C TYR A 138 -12.47 5.27 -9.76
N LEU A 139 -11.97 5.28 -11.00
CA LEU A 139 -12.61 4.57 -12.11
C LEU A 139 -12.64 3.05 -11.90
N LEU A 140 -11.57 2.47 -11.36
CA LEU A 140 -11.50 1.05 -11.02
C LEU A 140 -12.52 0.71 -9.92
N ASN A 141 -12.55 1.48 -8.84
CA ASN A 141 -13.49 1.26 -7.73
C ASN A 141 -14.96 1.43 -8.15
N LYS A 142 -15.25 2.38 -9.04
CA LYS A 142 -16.60 2.58 -9.58
C LYS A 142 -17.05 1.40 -10.45
N LYS A 143 -16.14 0.81 -11.22
CA LYS A 143 -16.43 -0.39 -12.04
C LYS A 143 -16.77 -1.58 -11.15
N ASP A 144 -16.06 -1.77 -10.04
CA ASP A 144 -16.34 -2.86 -9.10
C ASP A 144 -17.68 -2.69 -8.37
N LYS A 145 -18.03 -1.46 -7.99
CA LYS A 145 -19.36 -1.16 -7.41
C LYS A 145 -20.52 -1.40 -8.38
N ASN A 146 -20.31 -1.16 -9.68
CA ASN A 146 -21.34 -1.42 -10.69
C ASN A 146 -21.48 -2.91 -11.06
N ASN A 147 -20.44 -3.72 -10.83
CA ASN A 147 -20.46 -5.16 -11.12
C ASN A 147 -21.01 -6.01 -9.97
N ASN A 148 -21.28 -5.41 -8.80
CA ASN A 148 -21.97 -6.03 -7.68
C ASN A 148 -23.21 -5.21 -7.28
N PRO A 149 -24.40 -5.46 -7.90
CA PRO A 149 -25.64 -4.79 -7.52
C PRO A 149 -26.25 -5.43 -6.27
N GLN A 150 -25.61 -5.24 -5.12
CA GLN A 150 -26.21 -5.39 -3.78
C GLN A 150 -25.64 -4.24 -2.94
N SER A 151 -26.35 -3.22 -2.48
CA SER A 151 -27.76 -3.09 -2.15
C SER A 151 -28.17 -1.61 -2.20
N ASN A 152 -29.26 -1.31 -2.91
CA ASN A 152 -30.05 -0.09 -2.70
C ASN A 152 -31.46 -0.55 -2.36
N ILE A 153 -31.74 -0.78 -1.08
CA ILE A 153 -33.07 -1.10 -0.55
C ILE A 153 -33.25 -0.38 0.81
N TYR A 154 -34.02 0.72 0.72
CA TYR A 154 -34.88 1.38 1.70
C TYR A 154 -34.32 2.15 2.91
N SER A 155 -34.63 3.46 2.89
CA SER A 155 -34.90 4.32 4.04
C SER A 155 -36.16 3.85 4.78
N ASN A 156 -36.01 3.39 6.04
CA ASN A 156 -36.72 3.90 7.23
C ASN A 156 -36.65 2.89 8.41
N THR A 157 -36.27 3.46 9.56
CA THR A 157 -36.59 3.11 10.96
C THR A 157 -36.17 1.73 11.52
N ASP A 158 -35.39 1.80 12.61
CA ASP A 158 -35.06 0.75 13.58
C ASP A 158 -34.27 -0.46 13.07
N TYR A 159 -33.00 -0.22 12.74
CA TYR A 159 -31.99 -1.28 12.68
C TYR A 159 -31.08 -1.23 13.90
N LYS A 160 -31.22 -2.22 14.78
CA LYS A 160 -30.12 -2.64 15.67
C LYS A 160 -28.92 -2.96 14.78
N PRO A 161 -27.72 -2.47 15.09
CA PRO A 161 -26.54 -2.72 14.26
C PRO A 161 -26.27 -4.23 14.29
N THR A 162 -26.56 -4.91 13.20
CA THR A 162 -25.98 -6.22 12.94
C THR A 162 -24.51 -5.95 12.66
N THR A 163 -23.66 -6.22 13.64
CA THR A 163 -22.22 -6.18 13.50
C THR A 163 -21.84 -7.06 12.31
N LEU A 164 -21.43 -6.42 11.21
CA LEU A 164 -20.81 -7.09 10.09
C LEU A 164 -19.57 -7.81 10.66
N ILE A 165 -19.62 -9.13 10.80
CA ILE A 165 -18.48 -9.90 11.30
C ILE A 165 -17.42 -9.82 10.21
N LYS A 166 -16.45 -8.92 10.38
CA LYS A 166 -15.31 -8.78 9.49
C LYS A 166 -14.54 -10.10 9.52
N GLU A 167 -14.53 -10.81 8.39
CA GLU A 167 -13.84 -12.10 8.27
C GLU A 167 -12.35 -11.89 8.48
N LYS A 168 -11.78 -12.57 9.47
CA LYS A 168 -10.35 -12.49 9.81
C LYS A 168 -9.57 -13.56 9.07
N TYR A 169 -8.32 -13.23 8.72
CA TYR A 169 -7.38 -14.12 8.08
C TYR A 169 -6.22 -14.41 9.02
N ILE A 170 -5.63 -15.59 8.91
CA ILE A 170 -4.52 -16.03 9.75
C ILE A 170 -3.35 -16.35 8.83
N LEU A 171 -2.25 -15.62 9.03
CA LEU A 171 -0.96 -15.88 8.40
C LEU A 171 -0.10 -16.66 9.39
N VAL A 172 0.43 -17.81 8.99
CA VAL A 172 1.36 -18.60 9.78
C VAL A 172 2.68 -18.72 9.03
N LEU A 173 3.77 -18.44 9.71
CA LEU A 173 5.13 -18.43 9.17
C LEU A 173 5.96 -19.53 9.84
N ARG A 174 6.72 -20.29 9.05
CA ARG A 174 7.73 -21.21 9.58
C ARG A 174 9.08 -20.51 9.63
N ILE A 175 9.67 -20.47 10.82
CA ILE A 175 10.98 -19.88 11.09
C ILE A 175 11.89 -20.93 11.71
N ASN A 176 13.14 -21.02 11.25
CA ASN A 176 14.13 -21.85 11.93
C ASN A 176 14.43 -21.26 13.31
N SER A 177 14.40 -22.08 14.36
CA SER A 177 14.82 -21.68 15.71
C SER A 177 16.26 -21.18 15.74
N ASP A 178 17.16 -21.86 15.05
CA ASP A 178 18.57 -21.51 15.07
C ASP A 178 18.83 -20.22 14.29
N GLY A 179 19.65 -19.33 14.87
CA GLY A 179 19.98 -18.02 14.31
C GLY A 179 18.88 -16.95 14.38
N ASN A 180 17.66 -17.25 14.84
CA ASN A 180 16.55 -16.29 14.91
C ASN A 180 16.03 -16.03 16.34
N GLN A 181 16.77 -16.42 17.37
CA GLN A 181 16.32 -16.33 18.77
C GLN A 181 15.94 -14.89 19.18
N GLU A 182 16.75 -13.88 18.81
CA GLU A 182 16.46 -12.47 19.13
C GLU A 182 15.11 -12.01 18.54
N LEU A 183 14.82 -12.41 17.29
CA LEU A 183 13.55 -12.12 16.64
C LEU A 183 12.40 -12.82 17.37
N LEU A 184 12.54 -14.11 17.65
CA LEU A 184 11.51 -14.93 18.30
C LEU A 184 11.21 -14.42 19.72
N ASP A 185 12.23 -14.06 20.48
CA ASP A 185 12.11 -13.46 21.81
C ASP A 185 11.40 -12.11 21.74
N SER A 186 11.75 -11.28 20.76
CA SER A 186 11.07 -9.99 20.53
C SER A 186 9.58 -10.18 20.23
N LEU A 187 9.22 -11.11 19.35
CA LEU A 187 7.82 -11.37 18.99
C LEU A 187 7.04 -11.96 20.17
N THR A 188 7.68 -12.83 20.95
CA THR A 188 7.08 -13.46 22.13
C THR A 188 6.86 -12.45 23.25
N TYR A 189 7.81 -11.55 23.49
CA TYR A 189 7.73 -10.55 24.56
C TYR A 189 6.74 -9.43 24.22
N ASN A 190 6.74 -8.95 22.97
CA ASN A 190 5.91 -7.82 22.57
C ASN A 190 4.47 -8.22 22.23
N HIS A 191 4.23 -9.46 21.77
CA HIS A 191 2.95 -9.94 21.25
C HIS A 191 2.43 -9.19 20.00
N TYR A 192 3.25 -8.35 19.38
CA TYR A 192 2.97 -7.68 18.11
C TYR A 192 4.23 -7.56 17.27
N LEU A 193 4.07 -7.35 15.95
CA LEU A 193 5.18 -7.16 15.03
C LEU A 193 5.65 -5.69 15.03
N ARG A 194 6.90 -5.45 15.46
CA ARG A 194 7.51 -4.12 15.39
C ARG A 194 8.07 -3.84 13.99
N PRO A 195 8.08 -2.56 13.55
CA PRO A 195 8.69 -2.19 12.26
C PRO A 195 10.15 -2.63 12.11
N ALA A 196 10.94 -2.57 13.19
CA ALA A 196 12.35 -3.01 13.18
C ALA A 196 12.52 -4.53 12.99
N ASP A 197 11.50 -5.32 13.36
CA ASP A 197 11.53 -6.78 13.29
C ASP A 197 10.89 -7.32 11.99
N SER A 198 10.15 -6.49 11.26
CA SER A 198 9.49 -6.86 10.00
C SER A 198 10.45 -7.48 8.97
N LEU A 199 11.56 -6.81 8.67
CA LEU A 199 12.51 -7.31 7.68
C LEU A 199 13.25 -8.55 8.17
N LYS A 200 13.51 -8.64 9.48
CA LYS A 200 14.07 -9.85 10.11
C LYS A 200 13.10 -11.01 9.94
N LEU A 201 11.81 -10.78 10.19
CA LEU A 201 10.74 -11.76 10.03
C LEU A 201 10.63 -12.26 8.60
N TYR A 202 10.62 -11.35 7.61
CA TYR A 202 10.62 -11.72 6.19
C TYR A 202 11.80 -12.64 5.86
N ARG A 203 13.02 -12.27 6.28
CA ARG A 203 14.24 -13.04 6.00
C ARG A 203 14.26 -14.41 6.68
N ALA A 204 13.76 -14.48 7.91
CA ALA A 204 13.69 -15.69 8.72
C ALA A 204 12.60 -16.68 8.25
N THR A 205 11.58 -16.17 7.55
CA THR A 205 10.48 -16.99 7.02
C THR A 205 10.97 -17.90 5.91
N GLN A 206 10.84 -19.20 6.14
CA GLN A 206 11.16 -20.23 5.16
C GLN A 206 9.93 -20.59 4.32
N ASP A 207 8.82 -20.86 5.01
CA ASP A 207 7.55 -21.24 4.41
C ASP A 207 6.41 -20.46 5.08
N LEU A 208 5.28 -20.37 4.39
CA LEU A 208 4.12 -19.62 4.84
C LEU A 208 2.82 -20.35 4.50
N TRP A 209 1.78 -19.99 5.24
CA TRP A 209 0.42 -20.46 5.06
C TRP A 209 -0.54 -19.32 5.40
N ILE A 210 -1.57 -19.09 4.59
CA ILE A 210 -2.56 -18.04 4.82
C ILE A 210 -3.95 -18.52 4.41
N GLU A 211 -4.91 -18.43 5.32
CA GLU A 211 -6.33 -18.71 5.05
C GLU A 211 -7.22 -17.94 6.03
N ASN A 212 -8.54 -18.01 5.83
CA ASN A 212 -9.49 -17.46 6.80
C ASN A 212 -9.44 -18.20 8.15
N LYS A 213 -9.92 -17.52 9.20
CA LYS A 213 -9.91 -18.06 10.57
C LYS A 213 -10.63 -19.40 10.70
N ASN A 214 -11.75 -19.60 9.99
CA ASN A 214 -12.50 -20.86 10.05
C ASN A 214 -11.67 -22.05 9.55
N LYS A 215 -10.95 -21.87 8.43
CA LYS A 215 -10.03 -22.90 7.92
C LYS A 215 -8.87 -23.13 8.88
N PHE A 216 -8.29 -22.06 9.43
CA PHE A 216 -7.25 -22.17 10.45
C PHE A 216 -7.71 -22.99 11.66
N ASP A 217 -8.91 -22.71 12.16
CA ASP A 217 -9.48 -23.40 13.32
C ASP A 217 -9.68 -24.89 13.09
N SER A 218 -9.90 -25.31 11.84
CA SER A 218 -9.96 -26.71 11.42
C SER A 218 -8.62 -27.31 10.95
N SER A 219 -7.54 -26.52 10.91
CA SER A 219 -6.26 -26.94 10.33
C SER A 219 -5.39 -27.69 11.33
N LYS A 220 -4.55 -28.59 10.82
CA LYS A 220 -3.50 -29.23 11.62
C LYS A 220 -2.48 -28.23 12.17
N ILE A 221 -2.33 -27.06 11.54
CA ILE A 221 -1.38 -26.03 11.93
C ILE A 221 -1.76 -25.46 13.31
N LYS A 222 -3.05 -25.24 13.55
CA LYS A 222 -3.54 -24.78 14.85
C LYS A 222 -3.23 -25.78 15.96
N ASP A 223 -3.42 -27.07 15.72
CA ASP A 223 -3.08 -28.11 16.71
C ASP A 223 -1.59 -28.11 17.06
N LYS A 224 -0.72 -27.88 16.07
CA LYS A 224 0.72 -27.74 16.28
C LYS A 224 1.08 -26.46 17.05
N LEU A 225 0.32 -25.40 16.86
CA LEU A 225 0.56 -24.12 17.51
C LEU A 225 0.09 -24.10 18.98
N ASP A 226 -1.03 -24.77 19.28
CA ASP A 226 -1.66 -24.74 20.61
C ASP A 226 -1.25 -25.91 21.51
N ASN A 227 -1.07 -27.11 20.96
CA ASN A 227 -1.09 -28.34 21.74
C ASN A 227 0.23 -29.14 21.71
N GLN A 228 1.23 -28.72 20.94
CA GLN A 228 2.49 -29.47 20.86
C GLN A 228 3.42 -29.16 22.03
N THR A 229 3.91 -30.22 22.68
CA THR A 229 4.94 -30.10 23.69
C THR A 229 6.26 -29.63 23.06
N PRO A 230 6.97 -28.67 23.69
CA PRO A 230 8.30 -28.26 23.24
C PRO A 230 9.25 -29.45 23.13
N VAL A 231 10.16 -29.39 22.16
CA VAL A 231 11.24 -30.39 22.08
C VAL A 231 12.16 -30.30 23.30
N THR A 232 12.51 -31.46 23.85
CA THR A 232 13.45 -31.57 24.99
C THR A 232 14.91 -31.65 24.55
N ILE A 233 15.16 -32.06 23.30
CA ILE A 233 16.49 -32.12 22.68
C ILE A 233 16.50 -31.11 21.54
N THR A 234 17.41 -30.14 21.60
CA THR A 234 17.53 -29.10 20.60
C THR A 234 18.27 -29.60 19.36
N SER A 235 17.73 -29.27 18.20
CA SER A 235 18.31 -29.51 16.87
C SER A 235 18.37 -28.19 16.09
N GLU A 236 19.37 -28.05 15.21
CA GLU A 236 19.52 -26.93 14.27
C GLU A 236 18.38 -26.85 13.24
N TYR A 237 17.60 -27.94 13.08
CA TYR A 237 16.45 -28.02 12.19
C TYR A 237 15.13 -27.72 12.90
N ASP A 238 15.16 -27.44 14.21
CA ASP A 238 13.94 -27.09 14.93
C ASP A 238 13.36 -25.77 14.41
N VAL A 239 12.04 -25.64 14.56
CA VAL A 239 11.28 -24.52 14.00
C VAL A 239 10.34 -23.91 15.03
N HIS A 240 9.96 -22.66 14.80
CA HIS A 240 8.79 -22.03 15.39
C HIS A 240 7.77 -21.71 14.31
N PHE A 241 6.50 -21.77 14.70
CA PHE A 241 5.41 -21.19 13.95
C PHE A 241 5.07 -19.82 14.54
N VAL A 242 5.05 -18.81 13.69
CA VAL A 242 4.62 -17.45 14.05
C VAL A 242 3.28 -17.19 13.39
N MET A 243 2.23 -17.09 14.20
CA MET A 243 0.87 -16.78 13.78
C MET A 243 0.62 -15.28 13.89
N ILE A 244 0.04 -14.71 12.85
CA ILE A 244 -0.30 -13.30 12.73
C ILE A 244 -1.75 -13.18 12.28
N GLU A 245 -2.55 -12.45 13.04
CA GLU A 245 -3.96 -12.21 12.69
C GLU A 245 -4.07 -10.99 11.77
N LEU A 246 -4.78 -11.17 10.64
CA LEU A 246 -4.96 -10.17 9.60
C LEU A 246 -6.44 -9.79 9.47
N ASP A 247 -6.65 -8.49 9.25
CA ASP A 247 -7.97 -7.89 9.08
C ASP A 247 -8.60 -8.15 7.70
N LYS A 248 -7.79 -8.62 6.74
CA LYS A 248 -8.19 -8.88 5.35
C LYS A 248 -7.27 -9.94 4.75
N ASN A 249 -7.75 -10.58 3.69
CA ASN A 249 -6.90 -11.41 2.84
C ASN A 249 -5.91 -10.52 2.08
N ASP A 250 -4.62 -10.60 2.41
CA ASP A 250 -3.59 -9.95 1.62
C ASP A 250 -2.98 -10.96 0.63
N PHE A 251 -3.38 -10.82 -0.64
CA PHE A 251 -2.99 -11.72 -1.71
C PHE A 251 -1.47 -11.79 -1.88
N ARG A 252 -0.70 -10.81 -1.41
CA ARG A 252 0.77 -10.80 -1.51
C ARG A 252 1.44 -11.86 -0.64
N PHE A 253 0.71 -12.49 0.27
CA PHE A 253 1.19 -13.66 1.00
C PHE A 253 0.92 -14.98 0.29
N HIS A 254 0.04 -15.04 -0.72
CA HIS A 254 -0.36 -16.30 -1.41
C HIS A 254 0.80 -16.97 -2.18
N PRO A 255 0.65 -18.24 -2.58
CA PRO A 255 1.65 -18.92 -3.42
C PRO A 255 1.92 -18.19 -4.74
N ASN A 256 3.14 -18.33 -5.27
CA ASN A 256 3.54 -17.85 -6.61
C ASN A 256 3.44 -16.33 -6.83
N VAL A 257 3.46 -15.52 -5.76
CA VAL A 257 3.49 -14.06 -5.86
C VAL A 257 4.90 -13.51 -6.09
N ASN A 258 4.98 -12.28 -6.56
CA ASN A 258 6.26 -11.60 -6.73
C ASN A 258 6.96 -11.40 -5.37
N GLN A 259 8.25 -11.74 -5.29
CA GLN A 259 9.03 -11.64 -4.05
C GLN A 259 9.16 -10.19 -3.54
N MET A 260 9.16 -9.21 -4.43
CA MET A 260 9.16 -7.79 -4.05
C MET A 260 7.82 -7.37 -3.45
N ASP A 261 6.70 -7.82 -4.03
CA ASP A 261 5.38 -7.53 -3.48
C ASP A 261 5.21 -8.17 -2.10
N ARG A 262 5.76 -9.38 -1.91
CA ARG A 262 5.77 -10.04 -0.60
C ARG A 262 6.67 -9.32 0.39
N HIS A 263 7.87 -8.92 -0.02
CA HIS A 263 8.76 -8.12 0.80
C HIS A 263 8.08 -6.83 1.29
N ASP A 264 7.41 -6.12 0.37
CA ASP A 264 6.65 -4.91 0.68
C ASP A 264 5.48 -5.21 1.64
N ALA A 265 4.78 -6.35 1.46
CA ALA A 265 3.72 -6.79 2.36
C ALA A 265 4.22 -7.04 3.79
N PHE A 266 5.42 -7.59 3.98
CA PHE A 266 6.01 -7.75 5.31
C PHE A 266 6.34 -6.41 5.96
N ILE A 267 6.83 -5.43 5.19
CA ILE A 267 7.11 -4.07 5.70
C ILE A 267 5.82 -3.44 6.22
N GLU A 268 4.78 -3.43 5.38
CA GLU A 268 3.48 -2.84 5.73
C GLU A 268 2.76 -3.61 6.83
N LEU A 269 3.03 -4.91 6.98
CA LEU A 269 2.43 -5.72 8.03
C LEU A 269 2.70 -5.11 9.41
N ALA A 270 3.90 -4.59 9.65
CA ALA A 270 4.24 -3.97 10.93
C ALA A 270 3.51 -2.64 11.20
N ASP A 271 3.12 -1.90 10.16
CA ASP A 271 2.39 -0.64 10.31
C ASP A 271 1.01 -0.85 10.94
N SER A 272 0.41 -2.03 10.71
CA SER A 272 -0.86 -2.43 11.33
C SER A 272 -0.73 -2.97 12.75
N SER A 273 0.50 -3.14 13.26
CA SER A 273 0.80 -3.70 14.59
C SER A 273 -0.04 -4.96 14.93
N PRO A 274 -0.05 -5.97 14.05
CA PRO A 274 -0.93 -7.12 14.17
C PRO A 274 -0.54 -7.95 15.39
N GLN A 275 -1.52 -8.62 15.97
CA GLN A 275 -1.26 -9.55 17.07
C GLN A 275 -0.44 -10.73 16.57
N VAL A 276 0.60 -11.07 17.33
CA VAL A 276 1.52 -12.16 17.02
C VAL A 276 1.50 -13.19 18.14
N LYS A 277 1.40 -14.46 17.76
CA LYS A 277 1.58 -15.61 18.67
C LYS A 277 2.70 -16.49 18.12
N VAL A 278 3.67 -16.79 18.96
CA VAL A 278 4.79 -17.68 18.64
C VAL A 278 4.56 -19.03 19.30
N SER A 279 4.70 -20.12 18.54
CA SER A 279 4.62 -21.48 19.09
C SER A 279 5.83 -21.78 19.97
N PRO A 280 5.76 -22.81 20.84
CA PRO A 280 6.98 -23.38 21.41
C PRO A 280 7.94 -23.87 20.31
N ARG A 281 9.17 -24.19 20.70
CA ARG A 281 10.16 -24.80 19.80
C ARG A 281 9.67 -26.19 19.38
N LEU A 282 9.52 -26.40 18.08
CA LEU A 282 9.01 -27.63 17.50
C LEU A 282 10.12 -28.35 16.72
N SER A 283 10.07 -29.68 16.68
CA SER A 283 10.93 -30.45 15.78
C SER A 283 10.58 -30.14 14.33
N TYR A 284 11.52 -30.24 13.40
CA TYR A 284 11.26 -30.11 11.95
C TYR A 284 10.09 -31.00 11.48
N LYS A 285 9.88 -32.16 12.11
CA LYS A 285 8.77 -33.08 11.81
C LYS A 285 7.39 -32.50 12.10
N ALA A 286 7.29 -31.44 12.92
CA ALA A 286 6.03 -30.76 13.18
C ALA A 286 5.43 -30.12 11.92
N TYR A 287 6.29 -29.81 10.94
CA TYR A 287 5.91 -29.31 9.64
C TYR A 287 5.52 -30.44 8.65
N GLU A 288 5.91 -31.69 8.89
CA GLU A 288 5.54 -32.80 8.01
C GLU A 288 4.00 -32.96 7.98
N ASN A 289 3.43 -33.04 6.78
CA ASN A 289 1.98 -33.13 6.53
C ASN A 289 1.18 -31.87 6.87
N THR A 290 1.81 -30.70 6.80
CA THR A 290 1.15 -29.40 6.85
C THR A 290 1.00 -28.80 5.44
N GLU A 291 0.15 -27.78 5.32
CA GLU A 291 -0.21 -27.14 4.04
C GLU A 291 0.67 -25.92 3.70
N PHE A 292 1.76 -25.73 4.43
CA PHE A 292 2.68 -24.64 4.16
C PHE A 292 3.27 -24.78 2.76
N TYR A 293 3.51 -23.64 2.12
CA TYR A 293 4.20 -23.54 0.85
C TYR A 293 5.44 -22.67 0.98
N SER A 294 6.39 -22.91 0.07
CA SER A 294 7.66 -22.20 0.09
C SER A 294 7.51 -20.72 -0.27
N ARG A 295 8.41 -19.92 0.28
CA ARG A 295 8.44 -18.49 0.04
C ARG A 295 8.71 -18.15 -1.42
#